data_AF-A0A7X9CXE7-F1
#
_entry.id   AF-A0A7X9CXE7-F1
#
_cell.length_a   1.000
_cell.length_b   1.000
_cell.length_c   1.000
_cell.angle_alpha   90.00
_cell.angle_beta   90.00
_cell.angle_gamma   90.00
#
_symmetry.space_group_name_H-M   'P 1'
#
loop_
_entity.id
_entity.type
_entity.pdbx_description
1 polymer ?
#
loop_
_entity_poly.entity_id
_entity_poly.type
_entity_poly.pdbx_seq_one_letter_code
_entity_poly.pdbx_strand_id
1 'polypeptide(L)'
;MKSFRFQAFTVKDIVFLAVITAVTLLAAGPFAPIVMTASKIGPQAFAMALPFALVTSIGLRKVKKSGSLLIIGIFSGLVLLLMAPVMFFNQFTGSLFSEGLALLFFKNYENRKAVLMSSGLFAFFTLPSTAVVNILAKGKSISEQIGNPLTFILFALGAIALGLIGAMIGNKISDELQKAGKM
;
A
#
# COMPACT_ATOMS: atom_id res chain seq x y z
N MET A 1 19.40 3.96 -24.57
CA MET A 1 19.26 3.98 -23.10
C MET A 1 18.18 5.01 -22.72
N LYS A 2 17.01 4.61 -22.18
CA LYS A 2 15.93 5.53 -21.79
C LYS A 2 16.04 5.89 -20.29
N SER A 3 16.36 7.15 -19.98
CA SER A 3 16.70 7.70 -18.66
C SER A 3 15.55 7.63 -17.63
N PHE A 4 15.85 7.32 -16.37
CA PHE A 4 14.98 7.62 -15.21
C PHE A 4 14.72 9.13 -15.17
N ARG A 5 13.45 9.57 -15.20
CA ARG A 5 13.09 11.00 -15.09
C ARG A 5 12.33 11.23 -13.79
N PHE A 6 13.04 11.61 -12.73
CA PHE A 6 12.42 12.16 -11.52
C PHE A 6 11.82 13.52 -11.85
N GLN A 7 10.50 13.61 -11.85
CA GLN A 7 9.80 14.88 -12.00
C GLN A 7 9.67 15.53 -10.62
N ALA A 8 9.97 16.82 -10.52
CA ALA A 8 9.80 17.56 -9.28
C ALA A 8 8.33 17.56 -8.84
N PHE A 9 8.09 17.30 -7.54
CA PHE A 9 6.76 17.41 -6.95
C PHE A 9 6.39 18.88 -6.77
N THR A 10 5.15 19.23 -7.12
CA THR A 10 4.59 20.55 -6.80
C THR A 10 3.90 20.49 -5.44
N VAL A 11 3.69 21.64 -4.81
CA VAL A 11 2.93 21.73 -3.54
C VAL A 11 1.55 21.09 -3.69
N LYS A 12 0.87 21.29 -4.82
CA LYS A 12 -0.44 20.69 -5.10
C LYS A 12 -0.40 19.16 -5.10
N ASP A 13 0.68 18.57 -5.63
CA ASP A 13 0.85 17.12 -5.64
C ASP A 13 1.00 16.58 -4.22
N ILE A 14 1.87 17.21 -3.42
CA ILE A 14 2.12 16.79 -2.03
C ILE A 14 0.85 16.91 -1.19
N VAL A 15 0.13 18.02 -1.31
CA VAL A 15 -1.17 18.22 -0.60
C VAL A 15 -2.18 17.17 -1.05
N PHE A 16 -2.27 16.87 -2.34
CA PHE A 16 -3.18 15.84 -2.84
C PHE A 16 -2.84 14.44 -2.29
N LEU A 17 -1.54 14.08 -2.27
CA LEU A 17 -1.09 12.81 -1.68
C LEU A 17 -1.37 12.75 -0.17
N ALA A 18 -1.24 13.87 0.55
CA ALA A 18 -1.61 13.94 1.97
C ALA A 18 -3.10 13.68 2.19
N VAL A 19 -3.98 14.31 1.38
CA VAL A 19 -5.43 14.09 1.44
C VAL A 19 -5.78 12.65 1.10
N ILE A 20 -5.20 12.09 0.04
CA ILE A 20 -5.39 10.67 -0.33
C ILE A 20 -4.95 9.74 0.79
N THR A 21 -3.84 10.07 1.47
CA THR A 21 -3.35 9.29 2.60
C THR A 21 -4.32 9.33 3.77
N ALA A 22 -4.86 10.50 4.12
CA ALA A 22 -5.88 10.63 5.16
C ALA A 22 -7.13 9.82 4.81
N VAL A 23 -7.61 9.90 3.57
CA VAL A 23 -8.76 9.11 3.09
C VAL A 23 -8.45 7.61 3.14
N THR A 24 -7.22 7.21 2.81
CA THR A 24 -6.79 5.80 2.88
C THR A 24 -6.87 5.27 4.32
N LEU A 25 -6.38 6.04 5.28
CA LEU A 25 -6.44 5.68 6.70
C LEU A 25 -7.88 5.61 7.21
N LEU A 26 -8.74 6.55 6.80
CA LEU A 26 -10.16 6.52 7.15
C LEU A 26 -10.88 5.31 6.54
N ALA A 27 -10.59 4.98 5.28
CA ALA A 27 -11.14 3.80 4.60
C ALA A 27 -10.66 2.48 5.24
N ALA A 28 -9.46 2.48 5.83
CA ALA A 28 -8.92 1.34 6.58
C ALA A 28 -9.48 1.25 8.02
N GLY A 29 -9.99 2.35 8.58
CA GLY A 29 -10.49 2.43 9.96
C GLY A 29 -11.50 1.32 10.35
N PRO A 30 -12.55 1.05 9.55
CA PRO A 30 -13.51 -0.02 9.84
C PRO A 30 -12.91 -1.43 9.91
N PHE A 31 -11.74 -1.63 9.29
CA PHE A 31 -11.03 -2.90 9.27
C PHE A 31 -10.01 -3.04 10.41
N ALA A 32 -9.73 -1.96 11.15
CA ALA A 32 -8.79 -1.97 12.27
C ALA A 32 -9.15 -2.99 13.37
N PRO A 33 -10.43 -3.18 13.77
CA PRO A 33 -10.80 -4.21 14.76
C PRO A 33 -10.43 -5.63 14.30
N ILE A 34 -10.54 -5.91 13.01
CA ILE A 34 -10.16 -7.21 12.42
C ILE A 34 -8.64 -7.37 12.49
N VAL A 35 -7.88 -6.32 12.19
CA VAL A 35 -6.41 -6.34 12.29
C VAL A 35 -5.95 -6.55 13.73
N MET A 36 -6.64 -5.95 14.70
CA MET A 36 -6.29 -6.06 16.13
C MET A 36 -6.64 -7.41 16.74
N THR A 37 -7.76 -8.01 16.32
CA THR A 37 -8.18 -9.34 16.80
C THR A 37 -7.49 -10.48 16.05
N ALA A 38 -7.03 -10.25 14.82
CA ALA A 38 -6.21 -11.19 14.08
C ALA A 38 -4.82 -11.30 14.71
N SER A 39 -4.57 -12.41 15.40
CA SER A 39 -3.28 -12.74 16.01
C SER A 39 -2.20 -13.18 15.00
N LYS A 40 -2.58 -13.40 13.73
CA LYS A 40 -1.75 -13.88 12.61
C LYS A 40 -1.54 -12.81 11.55
N ILE A 41 -0.39 -12.84 10.87
CA ILE A 41 0.02 -11.82 9.89
C ILE A 41 -0.79 -11.82 8.59
N GLY A 42 -1.27 -13.00 8.14
CA GLY A 42 -2.03 -13.15 6.89
C GLY A 42 -3.34 -12.36 6.87
N PRO A 43 -4.25 -12.57 7.84
CA PRO A 43 -5.52 -11.86 7.90
C PRO A 43 -5.37 -10.33 7.96
N GLN A 44 -4.33 -9.83 8.64
CA GLN A 44 -4.08 -8.39 8.75
C GLN A 44 -3.79 -7.75 7.39
N ALA A 45 -2.89 -8.36 6.60
CA ALA A 45 -2.57 -7.89 5.25
C ALA A 45 -3.78 -8.02 4.31
N PHE A 46 -4.55 -9.11 4.42
CA PHE A 46 -5.76 -9.34 3.64
C PHE A 46 -6.82 -8.24 3.87
N ALA A 47 -7.10 -7.92 5.14
CA ALA A 47 -8.10 -6.92 5.49
C ALA A 47 -7.73 -5.50 5.00
N MET A 48 -6.44 -5.17 4.99
CA MET A 48 -5.94 -3.86 4.55
C MET A 48 -5.75 -3.75 3.04
N ALA A 49 -5.66 -4.86 2.31
CA ALA A 49 -5.26 -4.87 0.91
C ALA A 49 -6.21 -4.05 0.01
N LEU A 50 -7.51 -4.25 0.15
CA LEU A 50 -8.51 -3.57 -0.68
C LEU A 50 -8.60 -2.06 -0.41
N PRO A 51 -8.83 -1.57 0.83
CA PRO A 51 -8.97 -0.14 1.08
C PRO A 51 -7.70 0.63 0.72
N PHE A 52 -6.52 0.05 1.02
CA PHE A 52 -5.25 0.65 0.65
C PHE A 52 -5.09 0.73 -0.87
N ALA A 53 -5.21 -0.40 -1.58
CA ALA A 53 -4.95 -0.43 -3.01
C ALA A 53 -5.94 0.42 -3.81
N LEU A 54 -7.20 0.48 -3.38
CA LEU A 54 -8.24 1.31 -4.00
C LEU A 54 -7.89 2.79 -3.92
N VAL A 55 -7.72 3.33 -2.71
CA VAL A 55 -7.55 4.78 -2.52
C VAL A 55 -6.18 5.25 -3.01
N THR A 56 -5.13 4.45 -2.79
CA THR A 56 -3.78 4.80 -3.26
C THR A 56 -3.66 4.78 -4.78
N SER A 57 -4.35 3.85 -5.49
CA SER A 57 -4.34 3.86 -6.95
C SER A 57 -4.94 5.14 -7.55
N ILE A 58 -5.96 5.72 -6.90
CA ILE A 58 -6.53 7.02 -7.25
C ILE A 58 -5.48 8.14 -7.09
N GLY A 59 -4.75 8.11 -5.98
CA GLY A 59 -3.61 9.00 -5.72
C GLY A 59 -2.55 8.97 -6.83
N LEU A 60 -2.10 7.76 -7.16
CA LEU A 60 -1.07 7.53 -8.17
C LEU A 60 -1.54 7.91 -9.58
N ARG A 61 -2.82 7.70 -9.91
CA ARG A 61 -3.41 8.08 -11.20
C ARG A 61 -3.51 9.58 -11.41
N LYS A 62 -3.63 10.37 -10.34
CA LYS A 62 -3.63 11.84 -10.39
C LYS A 62 -2.22 12.40 -10.53
N VAL A 63 -1.32 12.03 -9.62
CA VAL A 63 0.02 12.63 -9.55
C VAL A 63 0.96 12.07 -10.61
N LYS A 64 0.88 10.77 -10.94
CA LYS A 64 1.66 10.08 -11.98
C LYS A 64 3.20 10.20 -11.87
N LYS A 65 3.74 10.67 -10.74
CA LYS A 65 5.19 10.87 -10.50
C LYS A 65 5.79 9.73 -9.68
N SER A 66 6.99 9.31 -10.05
CA SER A 66 7.80 8.37 -9.27
C SER A 66 8.11 8.96 -7.89
N GLY A 67 7.93 8.20 -6.81
CA GLY A 67 8.01 8.73 -5.44
C GLY A 67 6.64 8.92 -4.77
N SER A 68 5.54 8.87 -5.53
CA SER A 68 4.20 9.13 -4.99
C SER A 68 3.76 8.07 -3.99
N LEU A 69 4.10 6.79 -4.21
CA LEU A 69 3.74 5.72 -3.28
C LEU A 69 4.61 5.79 -2.02
N LEU A 70 5.89 6.17 -2.15
CA LEU A 70 6.75 6.44 -0.98
C LEU A 70 6.20 7.59 -0.13
N ILE A 71 5.78 8.69 -0.74
CA ILE A 71 5.19 9.83 0.00
C ILE A 71 3.91 9.40 0.73
N ILE A 72 3.02 8.65 0.06
CA ILE A 72 1.83 8.08 0.72
C ILE A 72 2.25 7.16 1.88
N GLY A 73 3.27 6.32 1.67
CA GLY A 73 3.81 5.43 2.70
C GLY A 73 4.41 6.17 3.90
N ILE A 74 5.13 7.27 3.66
CA ILE A 74 5.70 8.11 4.71
C ILE A 74 4.60 8.84 5.47
N PHE A 75 3.65 9.48 4.78
CA PHE A 75 2.54 10.18 5.45
C PHE A 75 1.66 9.23 6.26
N SER A 76 1.33 8.06 5.70
CA SER A 76 0.56 7.05 6.43
C SER A 76 1.36 6.49 7.59
N GLY A 77 2.64 6.19 7.35
CA GLY A 77 3.58 5.75 8.37
C GLY A 77 3.69 6.75 9.51
N LEU A 78 3.81 8.06 9.24
CA LEU A 78 3.96 9.11 10.26
C LEU A 78 2.72 9.21 11.15
N VAL A 79 1.52 9.04 10.60
CA VAL A 79 0.30 8.97 11.41
C VAL A 79 0.31 7.72 12.27
N LEU A 80 0.71 6.57 11.71
CA LEU A 80 0.81 5.32 12.45
C LEU A 80 1.96 5.29 13.47
N LEU A 81 3.00 6.10 13.28
CA LEU A 81 4.12 6.27 14.21
C LEU A 81 3.63 6.78 15.56
N LEU A 82 2.59 7.63 15.56
CA LEU A 82 1.93 8.12 16.78
C LEU A 82 1.27 7.01 17.59
N MET A 83 0.93 5.88 16.94
CA MET A 83 0.37 4.71 17.60
C MET A 83 1.45 3.71 18.02
N ALA A 84 2.31 3.33 17.07
CA ALA A 84 3.42 2.40 17.33
C ALA A 84 4.54 2.57 16.29
N PRO A 85 5.82 2.72 16.71
CA PRO A 85 6.95 2.85 15.79
C PRO A 85 7.09 1.70 14.79
N VAL A 86 6.72 0.51 15.21
CA VAL A 86 6.66 -0.71 14.39
C VAL A 86 5.80 -0.55 13.14
N MET A 87 4.67 0.15 13.25
CA MET A 87 3.73 0.32 12.14
C MET A 87 4.26 1.28 11.07
N PHE A 88 5.03 2.30 11.48
CA PHE A 88 5.74 3.18 10.56
C PHE A 88 6.69 2.39 9.66
N PHE A 89 7.56 1.57 10.25
CA PHE A 89 8.54 0.81 9.47
C PHE A 89 7.87 -0.18 8.53
N ASN A 90 6.78 -0.81 8.93
CA ASN A 90 6.03 -1.74 8.09
C ASN A 90 5.40 -1.04 6.86
N GLN A 91 4.81 0.14 7.05
CA GLN A 91 4.28 0.95 5.95
C GLN A 91 5.41 1.43 5.02
N PHE A 92 6.50 1.92 5.61
CA PHE A 92 7.63 2.47 4.88
C PHE A 92 8.35 1.42 4.03
N THR A 93 8.61 0.23 4.58
CA THR A 93 9.23 -0.86 3.82
C THR A 93 8.28 -1.36 2.75
N GLY A 94 6.99 -1.54 3.06
CA GLY A 94 5.96 -1.92 2.08
C GLY A 94 5.89 -0.97 0.90
N SER A 95 5.93 0.35 1.14
CA SER A 95 5.87 1.36 0.08
C SER A 95 7.18 1.42 -0.70
N LEU A 96 8.32 1.32 -0.01
CA LEU A 96 9.65 1.33 -0.62
C LEU A 96 9.85 0.14 -1.57
N PHE A 97 9.50 -1.07 -1.13
CA PHE A 97 9.64 -2.27 -1.97
C PHE A 97 8.64 -2.28 -3.12
N SER A 98 7.38 -1.92 -2.85
CA SER A 98 6.35 -1.92 -3.89
C SER A 98 6.58 -0.83 -4.94
N GLU A 99 7.02 0.36 -4.52
CA GLU A 99 7.42 1.43 -5.44
C GLU A 99 8.69 1.04 -6.19
N GLY A 100 9.72 0.53 -5.49
CA GLY A 100 10.96 0.08 -6.11
C GLY A 100 10.71 -0.96 -7.21
N LEU A 101 9.85 -1.95 -6.95
CA LEU A 101 9.47 -2.95 -7.95
C LEU A 101 8.73 -2.31 -9.13
N ALA A 102 7.74 -1.46 -8.87
CA ALA A 102 6.98 -0.80 -9.93
C ALA A 102 7.84 0.12 -10.80
N LEU A 103 8.80 0.84 -10.21
CA LEU A 103 9.74 1.70 -10.93
C LEU A 103 10.78 0.88 -11.71
N LEU A 104 11.17 -0.31 -11.22
CA LEU A 104 12.08 -1.19 -11.96
C LEU A 104 11.44 -1.67 -13.28
N PHE A 105 10.15 -2.02 -13.27
CA PHE A 105 9.45 -2.48 -14.47
C PHE A 105 8.89 -1.36 -15.35
N PHE A 106 8.41 -0.26 -14.77
CA PHE A 106 7.66 0.77 -15.50
C PHE A 106 8.25 2.18 -15.44
N LYS A 107 9.27 2.43 -14.59
CA LYS A 107 9.97 3.71 -14.33
C LYS A 107 9.12 4.89 -13.84
N ASN A 108 7.88 5.02 -14.30
CA ASN A 108 6.93 6.09 -13.98
C ASN A 108 5.50 5.51 -13.80
N TYR A 109 4.62 6.28 -13.16
CA TYR A 109 3.21 5.92 -12.94
C TYR A 109 2.25 6.33 -14.07
N GLU A 110 2.77 6.72 -15.23
CA GLU A 110 1.94 7.03 -16.41
C GLU A 110 1.14 5.83 -16.89
N ASN A 111 1.71 4.63 -16.72
CA ASN A 111 1.07 3.38 -17.10
C ASN A 111 0.08 2.89 -16.03
N ARG A 112 -1.14 2.55 -16.46
CA ARG A 112 -2.17 1.92 -15.60
C ARG A 112 -1.64 0.64 -14.92
N LYS A 113 -0.82 -0.12 -15.63
CA LYS A 113 -0.18 -1.34 -15.13
C LYS A 113 0.82 -1.07 -14.00
N ALA A 114 1.54 0.06 -14.05
CA ALA A 114 2.45 0.46 -12.98
C ALA A 114 1.69 0.76 -11.69
N VAL A 115 0.58 1.50 -11.80
CA VAL A 115 -0.31 1.79 -10.67
C VAL A 115 -0.86 0.48 -10.10
N LEU A 116 -1.43 -0.38 -10.95
CA LEU A 116 -2.02 -1.66 -10.55
C LEU A 116 -1.04 -2.58 -9.83
N MET A 117 0.19 -2.68 -10.34
CA MET A 117 1.24 -3.50 -9.74
C MET A 117 1.71 -2.91 -8.41
N SER A 118 1.92 -1.59 -8.33
CA SER A 118 2.44 -0.94 -7.12
C SER A 118 1.44 -0.92 -5.95
N SER A 119 0.19 -0.54 -6.19
CA SER A 119 -0.80 -0.47 -5.10
C SER A 119 -1.34 -1.86 -4.76
N GLY A 120 -1.39 -2.77 -5.74
CA GLY A 120 -1.83 -4.15 -5.53
C GLY A 120 -0.83 -5.03 -4.79
N LEU A 121 0.48 -4.88 -5.04
CA LEU A 121 1.52 -5.66 -4.36
C LEU A 121 1.95 -5.09 -3.03
N PHE A 122 1.51 -3.88 -2.68
CA PHE A 122 1.84 -3.24 -1.41
C PHE A 122 1.54 -4.16 -0.22
N ALA A 123 0.32 -4.73 -0.17
CA ALA A 123 -0.10 -5.62 0.90
C ALA A 123 0.68 -6.95 0.97
N PHE A 124 1.28 -7.36 -0.14
CA PHE A 124 2.17 -8.52 -0.14
C PHE A 124 3.52 -8.17 0.50
N PHE A 125 4.09 -7.00 0.19
CA PHE A 125 5.37 -6.57 0.75
C PHE A 125 5.31 -6.17 2.24
N THR A 126 4.12 -5.87 2.76
CA THR A 126 3.95 -5.69 4.20
C THR A 126 3.98 -7.01 4.97
N LEU A 127 3.69 -8.17 4.36
CA LEU A 127 3.76 -9.47 5.04
C LEU A 127 5.15 -9.82 5.61
N PRO A 128 6.24 -9.85 4.80
CA PRO A 128 7.58 -10.14 5.31
C PRO A 128 8.05 -9.06 6.29
N SER A 129 7.72 -7.80 6.00
CA SER A 129 8.02 -6.67 6.89
C SER A 129 7.37 -6.83 8.27
N THR A 130 6.09 -7.22 8.30
CA THR A 130 5.35 -7.50 9.53
C THR A 130 5.94 -8.69 10.28
N ALA A 131 6.37 -9.74 9.56
CA ALA A 131 6.98 -10.92 10.16
C ALA A 131 8.28 -10.58 10.91
N VAL A 132 9.18 -9.85 10.25
CA VAL A 132 10.46 -9.39 10.83
C VAL A 132 10.18 -8.54 12.07
N VAL A 133 9.25 -7.58 11.97
CA VAL A 133 9.00 -6.68 13.10
C VAL A 133 8.33 -7.40 14.27
N ASN A 134 7.43 -8.36 14.04
CA ASN A 134 6.86 -9.15 15.12
C ASN A 134 7.89 -10.06 15.82
N ILE A 135 8.91 -10.55 15.11
CA ILE A 135 10.03 -11.27 15.74
C ILE A 135 10.81 -10.30 16.64
N LEU A 136 11.21 -9.15 16.09
CA LEU A 136 12.07 -8.18 16.78
C LEU A 136 11.36 -7.50 17.96
N ALA A 137 10.10 -7.12 17.81
CA ALA A 137 9.36 -6.32 18.79
C ALA A 137 8.51 -7.16 19.76
N LYS A 138 8.05 -8.34 19.35
CA LYS A 138 7.13 -9.18 20.16
C LYS A 138 7.70 -10.56 20.50
N GLY A 139 8.91 -10.89 20.03
CA GLY A 139 9.55 -12.18 20.28
C GLY A 139 8.81 -13.39 19.73
N LYS A 140 7.82 -13.19 18.82
CA LYS A 140 7.00 -14.28 18.29
C LYS A 140 7.78 -15.08 17.26
N SER A 141 7.73 -16.41 17.37
CA SER A 141 8.32 -17.30 16.37
C SER A 141 7.57 -17.19 15.02
N ILE A 142 8.27 -17.45 13.91
CA ILE A 142 7.66 -17.46 12.57
C ILE A 142 6.50 -18.47 12.50
N SER A 143 6.66 -19.62 13.15
CA SER A 143 5.65 -20.68 13.24
C SER A 143 4.35 -20.21 13.91
N GLU A 144 4.43 -19.41 14.98
CA GLU A 144 3.25 -18.88 15.66
C GLU A 144 2.55 -17.78 14.85
N GLN A 145 3.33 -17.00 14.09
CA GLN A 145 2.80 -15.91 13.25
C GLN A 145 2.07 -16.43 12.00
N ILE A 146 2.59 -17.50 11.40
CA ILE A 146 2.00 -18.18 10.25
C ILE A 146 0.82 -19.06 10.71
N GLY A 147 0.99 -19.76 11.83
CA GLY A 147 0.04 -20.77 12.29
C GLY A 147 -0.04 -21.93 11.29
N ASN A 148 -1.16 -22.04 10.58
CA ASN A 148 -1.33 -23.07 9.55
C ASN A 148 -0.79 -22.55 8.20
N PRO A 149 0.22 -23.21 7.59
CA PRO A 149 0.82 -22.76 6.33
C PRO A 149 -0.18 -22.60 5.18
N LEU A 150 -1.17 -23.50 5.07
CA LEU A 150 -2.21 -23.42 4.03
C LEU A 150 -3.05 -22.16 4.20
N THR A 151 -3.48 -21.87 5.43
CA THR A 151 -4.25 -20.66 5.74
C THR A 151 -3.46 -19.40 5.45
N PHE A 152 -2.16 -19.38 5.78
CA PHE A 152 -1.29 -18.26 5.46
C PHE A 152 -1.15 -18.05 3.94
N ILE A 153 -0.94 -19.12 3.17
CA ILE A 153 -0.87 -19.04 1.70
C ILE A 153 -2.18 -18.50 1.13
N LEU A 154 -3.33 -18.97 1.60
CA LEU A 154 -4.63 -18.47 1.17
C LEU A 154 -4.81 -16.98 1.47
N PHE A 155 -4.41 -16.51 2.66
CA PHE A 155 -4.47 -15.09 2.99
C PHE A 155 -3.48 -14.25 2.18
N ALA A 156 -2.27 -14.75 1.91
CA ALA A 156 -1.29 -14.06 1.09
C ALA A 156 -1.76 -13.92 -0.36
N LEU A 157 -2.28 -15.00 -0.95
CA LEU A 157 -2.88 -14.98 -2.28
C LEU A 157 -4.13 -14.10 -2.31
N GLY A 158 -4.97 -14.17 -1.28
CA GLY A 158 -6.14 -13.31 -1.12
C GLY A 158 -5.77 -11.83 -1.01
N ALA A 159 -4.70 -11.48 -0.30
CA ALA A 159 -4.23 -10.11 -0.17
C ALA A 159 -3.73 -9.57 -1.53
N ILE A 160 -3.02 -10.38 -2.31
CA ILE A 160 -2.64 -10.02 -3.68
C ILE A 160 -3.88 -9.83 -4.54
N ALA A 161 -4.81 -10.79 -4.53
CA ALA A 161 -6.03 -10.72 -5.34
C ALA A 161 -6.87 -9.48 -4.99
N LEU A 162 -7.12 -9.22 -3.70
CA LEU A 162 -7.83 -8.04 -3.23
C LEU A 162 -7.08 -6.74 -3.51
N GLY A 163 -5.75 -6.73 -3.39
CA GLY A 163 -4.94 -5.58 -3.75
C GLY A 163 -5.08 -5.25 -5.24
N LEU A 164 -4.99 -6.25 -6.11
CA LEU A 164 -5.17 -6.07 -7.55
C LEU A 164 -6.61 -5.63 -7.89
N ILE A 165 -7.62 -6.21 -7.24
CA ILE A 165 -9.03 -5.82 -7.40
C ILE A 165 -9.24 -4.37 -6.96
N GLY A 166 -8.73 -4.00 -5.78
CA GLY A 166 -8.78 -2.64 -5.26
C GLY A 166 -8.13 -1.65 -6.23
N ALA A 167 -6.94 -1.98 -6.73
CA ALA A 167 -6.25 -1.15 -7.71
C ALA A 167 -6.98 -1.06 -9.06
N MET A 168 -7.63 -2.14 -9.52
CA MET A 168 -8.47 -2.13 -10.73
C MET A 168 -9.69 -1.21 -10.55
N ILE A 169 -10.37 -1.31 -9.41
CA ILE A 169 -11.51 -0.45 -9.09
C ILE A 169 -11.07 1.00 -8.99
N GLY A 170 -9.99 1.30 -8.26
CA GLY A 170 -9.51 2.67 -8.13
C GLY A 170 -9.00 3.25 -9.46
N ASN A 171 -8.44 2.43 -10.36
CA ASN A 171 -8.18 2.84 -11.74
C ASN A 171 -9.46 3.23 -12.51
N LYS A 172 -10.54 2.44 -12.40
CA LYS A 172 -11.84 2.76 -13.02
C LYS A 172 -12.43 4.05 -12.44
N ILE A 173 -12.40 4.21 -11.11
CA ILE A 173 -12.85 5.43 -10.44
C ILE A 173 -12.04 6.64 -10.94
N SER A 174 -10.73 6.48 -11.10
CA SER A 174 -9.86 7.53 -11.64
C SER A 174 -10.21 7.92 -13.07
N ASP A 175 -10.59 6.95 -13.91
CA ASP A 175 -11.04 7.22 -15.28
C ASP A 175 -12.33 8.05 -15.28
N GLU A 176 -13.30 7.70 -14.42
CA GLU A 176 -14.55 8.46 -14.29
C GLU A 176 -14.31 9.87 -13.73
N LEU A 177 -13.42 10.02 -12.75
CA LEU A 177 -13.07 11.33 -12.20
C LEU A 177 -12.30 12.21 -13.20
N GLN A 178 -11.48 11.61 -14.08
CA GLN A 178 -10.84 12.31 -15.20
C GLN A 178 -11.87 12.77 -16.24
N LYS A 179 -12.83 11.92 -16.60
CA LYS A 179 -13.93 12.31 -17.52
C LYS A 179 -14.75 13.46 -16.96
N ALA A 180 -14.97 13.49 -15.64
CA ALA A 180 -15.71 14.55 -14.97
C ALA A 180 -14.89 15.85 -14.76
N GLY A 181 -13.63 15.92 -15.19
CA GLY A 181 -12.76 17.08 -15.01
C GLY A 181 -12.35 17.37 -13.56
N LYS A 182 -12.55 16.41 -12.64
CA LYS A 182 -12.21 16.55 -11.21
C LYS A 182 -10.80 16.01 -10.87
N MET A 183 -10.11 15.44 -11.86
CA MET A 183 -8.72 14.99 -11.76
C MET A 183 -7.77 15.85 -12.54
#